data_AF-A0AAV0NBG5-F1
#
_entry.id   AF-A0AAV0NBG5-F1
#
_cell.length_a   1.000
_cell.length_b   1.000
_cell.length_c   1.000
_cell.angle_alpha   90.00
_cell.angle_beta   90.00
_cell.angle_gamma   90.00
#
_symmetry.space_group_name_H-M   'P 1'
#
loop_
_entity.id
_entity.type
_entity.pdbx_description
1 polymer ?
#
loop_
_entity_poly.entity_id
_entity_poly.type
_entity_poly.pdbx_seq_one_letter_code
_entity_poly.pdbx_strand_id
1 'polypeptide(L)'
;MASGDVFITYKDHIIDSVDPLVLSLLVQLLLKSSQDKRFLCEAAEKALVALTTSVSPTLLLPKLQPHLLGKNPRIRAKASMCFCRSVPRLGAEGIKAYGIDKLILVAVRQLSDKLPESREAARTLLSQLQTAYEESAVPNESEPCSWEQFCSSKFPPSTAQAVLRVTGVGREGPILGS
;
A
#
# COMPACT_ATOMS: atom_id res chain seq x y z
N MET A 1 -12.00 -4.83 20.70
CA MET A 1 -11.11 -4.19 21.68
C MET A 1 -9.85 -5.03 21.86
N ALA A 2 -9.93 -6.27 22.34
CA ALA A 2 -8.75 -7.13 22.57
C ALA A 2 -7.69 -7.25 21.45
N SER A 3 -8.07 -7.38 20.16
CA SER A 3 -7.08 -7.60 19.10
C SER A 3 -6.24 -6.36 18.76
N GLY A 4 -6.79 -5.15 18.92
CA GLY A 4 -6.04 -3.92 18.69
C GLY A 4 -4.98 -3.70 19.76
N ASP A 5 -5.35 -3.92 21.02
CA ASP A 5 -4.45 -3.81 22.16
C ASP A 5 -3.27 -4.78 22.03
N VAL A 6 -3.52 -6.01 21.56
CA VAL A 6 -2.47 -7.00 21.28
C VAL A 6 -1.43 -6.47 20.29
N PHE A 7 -1.83 -5.82 19.19
CA PHE A 7 -0.85 -5.27 18.24
C PHE A 7 -0.05 -4.11 18.84
N ILE A 8 -0.71 -3.25 19.61
CA ILE A 8 -0.06 -2.10 20.27
C ILE A 8 0.96 -2.59 21.31
N THR A 9 0.62 -3.62 22.09
CA THR A 9 1.48 -4.17 23.14
C THR A 9 2.66 -4.95 22.57
N TYR A 10 2.41 -5.88 21.64
CA TYR A 10 3.46 -6.80 21.18
C TYR A 10 4.24 -6.29 19.98
N LYS A 11 3.69 -5.35 19.19
CA LYS A 11 4.34 -4.75 18.01
C LYS A 11 4.96 -5.84 17.11
N ASP A 12 6.24 -5.74 16.78
CA ASP A 12 6.95 -6.65 15.89
C ASP A 12 7.08 -8.07 16.44
N HIS A 13 7.16 -8.22 17.77
CA HIS A 13 7.25 -9.53 18.43
C HIS A 13 6.05 -10.42 18.11
N ILE A 14 4.91 -9.83 17.74
CA ILE A 14 3.75 -10.62 17.33
C ILE A 14 4.05 -11.42 16.06
N ILE A 15 4.78 -10.84 15.10
CA ILE A 15 5.12 -11.48 13.82
C ILE A 15 6.15 -12.58 14.03
N ASP A 16 7.20 -12.31 14.81
CA ASP A 16 8.34 -13.21 14.98
C ASP A 16 8.02 -14.43 15.85
N SER A 17 7.18 -14.25 16.87
CA SER A 17 6.93 -15.29 17.89
C SER A 17 5.71 -16.16 17.59
N VAL A 18 4.84 -15.74 16.66
CA VAL A 18 3.48 -16.28 16.54
C VAL A 18 2.99 -16.41 15.09
N ASP A 19 3.91 -16.57 14.14
CA ASP A 19 3.66 -16.44 12.69
C ASP A 19 2.39 -17.16 12.17
N PRO A 20 2.11 -18.44 12.52
CA PRO A 20 0.88 -19.11 12.07
C PRO A 20 -0.40 -18.48 12.61
N LEU A 21 -0.38 -17.96 13.84
CA LEU A 21 -1.52 -17.31 14.49
C LEU A 21 -1.69 -15.87 14.00
N VAL A 22 -0.61 -15.15 13.70
CA VAL A 22 -0.70 -13.82 13.08
C VAL A 22 -1.28 -13.90 11.69
N LEU A 23 -0.82 -14.85 10.87
CA LEU A 23 -1.38 -15.04 9.54
C LEU A 23 -2.87 -15.38 9.63
N SER A 24 -3.26 -16.22 10.59
CA SER A 24 -4.68 -16.53 10.87
C SER A 24 -5.45 -15.30 11.36
N LEU A 25 -4.88 -14.51 12.28
CA LEU A 25 -5.51 -13.31 12.83
C LEU A 25 -5.69 -12.23 11.76
N LEU A 26 -4.68 -12.01 10.91
CA LEU A 26 -4.74 -11.11 9.77
C LEU A 26 -5.85 -11.55 8.80
N VAL A 27 -5.91 -12.84 8.44
CA VAL A 27 -6.98 -13.39 7.61
C VAL A 27 -8.35 -13.17 8.26
N GLN A 28 -8.49 -13.44 9.55
CA GLN A 28 -9.74 -13.24 10.27
C GLN A 28 -10.17 -11.78 10.31
N LEU A 29 -9.24 -10.84 10.52
CA LEU A 29 -9.54 -9.42 10.51
C LEU A 29 -9.92 -8.92 9.13
N LEU A 30 -9.25 -9.38 8.07
CA LEU A 30 -9.61 -9.09 6.68
C LEU A 30 -11.01 -9.64 6.33
N LEU A 31 -11.33 -10.86 6.78
CA LEU A 31 -12.64 -11.48 6.59
C LEU A 31 -13.74 -10.73 7.34
N LYS A 32 -13.50 -10.36 8.61
CA LYS A 32 -14.47 -9.65 9.45
C LYS A 32 -14.70 -8.21 8.99
N SER A 33 -13.65 -7.50 8.57
CA SER A 33 -13.76 -6.17 7.96
C SER A 33 -14.38 -6.17 6.56
N SER A 34 -14.59 -7.34 5.96
CA SER A 34 -15.29 -7.48 4.67
C SER A 34 -16.79 -7.75 4.80
N GLN A 35 -17.33 -7.85 6.02
CA GLN A 35 -18.72 -8.20 6.27
C GLN A 35 -19.66 -6.99 6.17
N ASP A 36 -20.92 -7.23 5.83
CA ASP A 36 -21.95 -6.17 5.73
C ASP A 36 -22.48 -5.72 7.11
N LYS A 37 -22.23 -6.51 8.17
CA LYS A 37 -22.61 -6.15 9.55
C LYS A 37 -21.71 -5.04 10.09
N ARG A 38 -22.23 -3.80 10.04
CA ARG A 38 -21.52 -2.55 10.39
C ARG A 38 -20.65 -2.62 11.65
N PHE A 39 -21.21 -3.02 12.80
CA PHE A 39 -20.47 -3.03 14.07
C PHE A 39 -19.26 -3.99 14.09
N LEU A 40 -19.38 -5.17 13.47
CA LEU A 40 -18.30 -6.15 13.40
C LEU A 40 -17.20 -5.69 12.42
N CYS A 41 -17.63 -5.09 11.30
CA CYS A 41 -16.74 -4.54 10.29
C CYS A 41 -15.89 -3.39 10.85
N GLU A 42 -16.52 -2.42 11.53
CA GLU A 42 -15.84 -1.26 12.13
C GLU A 42 -14.83 -1.70 13.21
N ALA A 43 -15.19 -2.68 14.05
CA ALA A 43 -14.28 -3.19 15.07
C ALA A 43 -13.03 -3.88 14.47
N ALA A 44 -13.23 -4.66 13.40
CA ALA A 44 -12.13 -5.31 12.68
C ALA A 44 -11.25 -4.29 11.94
N GLU A 45 -11.85 -3.26 11.35
CA GLU A 45 -11.13 -2.18 10.69
C GLU A 45 -10.27 -1.38 11.67
N LYS A 46 -10.79 -1.05 12.86
CA LYS A 46 -9.99 -0.43 13.93
C LYS A 46 -8.79 -1.29 14.33
N ALA A 47 -8.95 -2.61 14.40
CA ALA A 47 -7.85 -3.52 14.70
C ALA A 47 -6.82 -3.58 13.56
N LEU A 48 -7.26 -3.56 12.29
CA LEU A 48 -6.36 -3.46 11.14
C LEU A 48 -5.58 -2.14 11.14
N VAL A 49 -6.21 -1.03 11.52
CA VAL A 49 -5.52 0.25 11.71
C VAL A 49 -4.44 0.09 12.77
N ALA A 50 -4.77 -0.42 13.96
CA ALA A 50 -3.81 -0.64 15.03
C ALA A 50 -2.64 -1.54 14.59
N LEU A 51 -2.89 -2.61 13.84
CA LEU A 51 -1.85 -3.45 13.26
C LEU A 51 -0.90 -2.63 12.38
N THR A 52 -1.46 -1.92 11.40
CA THR A 52 -0.69 -1.13 10.42
C THR A 52 0.02 0.09 11.00
N THR A 53 -0.25 0.47 12.25
CA THR A 53 0.44 1.57 12.95
C THR A 53 1.43 1.08 14.01
N SER A 54 1.29 -0.15 14.51
CA SER A 54 2.13 -0.69 15.59
C SER A 54 3.21 -1.65 15.11
N VAL A 55 2.97 -2.39 14.02
CA VAL A 55 3.93 -3.35 13.46
C VAL A 55 4.78 -2.69 12.37
N SER A 56 6.07 -3.02 12.33
CA SER A 56 7.02 -2.59 11.32
C SER A 56 6.55 -2.98 9.92
N PRO A 57 6.52 -2.04 8.96
CA PRO A 57 6.10 -2.34 7.59
C PRO A 57 6.95 -3.42 6.93
N THR A 58 8.24 -3.49 7.23
CA THR A 58 9.16 -4.51 6.68
C THR A 58 8.69 -5.93 6.98
N LEU A 59 8.10 -6.14 8.16
CA LEU A 59 7.55 -7.44 8.58
C LEU A 59 6.13 -7.65 8.05
N LEU A 60 5.32 -6.58 7.98
CA LEU A 60 3.91 -6.66 7.65
C LEU A 60 3.64 -6.78 6.14
N LEU A 61 4.38 -6.06 5.29
CA LEU A 61 4.12 -6.02 3.84
C LEU A 61 4.21 -7.41 3.18
N PRO A 62 5.21 -8.28 3.49
CA PRO A 62 5.25 -9.64 2.95
C PRO A 62 4.03 -10.48 3.34
N LYS A 63 3.47 -10.26 4.54
CA LYS A 63 2.29 -10.98 5.03
C LYS A 63 0.99 -10.49 4.37
N LEU A 64 0.94 -9.24 3.94
CA LEU A 64 -0.21 -8.68 3.20
C LEU A 64 -0.24 -9.11 1.73
N GLN A 65 0.92 -9.34 1.10
CA GLN A 65 1.01 -9.64 -0.33
C GLN A 65 0.13 -10.79 -0.84
N PRO A 66 0.04 -11.95 -0.17
CA PRO A 66 -0.85 -13.03 -0.59
C PRO A 66 -2.32 -12.63 -0.66
N HIS A 67 -2.76 -11.71 0.21
CA HIS A 67 -4.14 -11.25 0.29
C HIS A 67 -4.51 -10.23 -0.79
N LEU A 68 -3.52 -9.52 -1.35
CA LEU A 68 -3.69 -8.64 -2.51
C LEU A 68 -3.94 -9.40 -3.81
N LEU A 69 -3.60 -10.69 -3.86
CA LEU A 69 -3.78 -11.57 -5.00
C LEU A 69 -4.93 -12.56 -4.81
N GLY A 70 -5.64 -12.49 -3.68
CA GLY A 70 -6.72 -13.40 -3.34
C GLY A 70 -7.92 -13.25 -4.28
N LYS A 71 -8.72 -14.32 -4.44
CA LYS A 71 -9.90 -14.30 -5.33
C LYS A 71 -11.02 -13.37 -4.82
N ASN A 72 -11.13 -13.17 -3.51
CA ASN A 72 -12.18 -12.38 -2.90
C ASN A 72 -11.89 -10.87 -3.00
N PRO A 73 -12.68 -10.08 -3.76
CA PRO A 73 -12.42 -8.66 -3.98
C PRO A 73 -12.49 -7.83 -2.69
N ARG A 74 -13.36 -8.18 -1.72
CA ARG A 74 -13.48 -7.45 -0.45
C ARG A 74 -12.23 -7.58 0.42
N ILE A 75 -11.67 -8.79 0.47
CA ILE A 75 -10.38 -9.05 1.14
C ILE A 75 -9.26 -8.26 0.45
N ARG A 76 -9.21 -8.29 -0.89
CA ARG A 76 -8.20 -7.53 -1.64
C ARG A 76 -8.26 -6.04 -1.33
N ALA A 77 -9.47 -5.45 -1.31
CA ALA A 77 -9.64 -4.05 -0.95
C ALA A 77 -9.12 -3.72 0.45
N LYS A 78 -9.48 -4.51 1.47
CA LYS A 78 -8.98 -4.29 2.84
C LYS A 78 -7.47 -4.50 2.96
N ALA A 79 -6.90 -5.48 2.26
CA ALA A 79 -5.46 -5.67 2.19
C ALA A 79 -4.75 -4.50 1.49
N SER A 80 -5.33 -3.99 0.39
CA SER A 80 -4.80 -2.84 -0.37
C SER A 80 -4.75 -1.58 0.51
N MET A 81 -5.80 -1.31 1.29
CA MET A 81 -5.81 -0.21 2.26
C MET A 81 -4.75 -0.38 3.35
N CYS A 82 -4.56 -1.60 3.87
CA CYS A 82 -3.52 -1.86 4.88
C CYS A 82 -2.12 -1.68 4.31
N PHE A 83 -1.90 -2.13 3.07
CA PHE A 83 -0.64 -1.99 2.36
C PHE A 83 -0.32 -0.51 2.11
N CYS A 84 -1.26 0.25 1.54
CA CYS A 84 -1.13 1.69 1.32
C CYS A 84 -0.84 2.45 2.61
N ARG A 85 -1.47 2.11 3.74
CA ARG A 85 -1.19 2.76 5.03
C ARG A 85 0.20 2.44 5.59
N SER A 86 0.71 1.23 5.32
CA SER A 86 1.97 0.76 5.89
C SER A 86 3.19 1.27 5.12
N VAL A 87 3.10 1.45 3.81
CA VAL A 87 4.24 1.84 2.96
C VAL A 87 4.87 3.17 3.36
N PRO A 88 4.15 4.28 3.60
CA PRO A 88 4.76 5.54 4.01
C PRO A 88 5.56 5.46 5.30
N ARG A 89 5.24 4.51 6.19
CA ARG A 89 5.94 4.28 7.45
C ARG A 89 7.34 3.65 7.27
N LEU A 90 7.68 3.18 6.07
CA LEU A 90 9.05 2.77 5.74
C LEU A 90 10.02 3.96 5.68
N GLY A 91 9.52 5.18 5.41
CA GLY A 91 10.34 6.32 5.05
C GLY A 91 11.03 6.17 3.68
N ALA A 92 11.68 7.23 3.19
CA ALA A 92 12.34 7.22 1.88
C ALA A 92 13.39 6.10 1.75
N GLU A 93 14.26 5.96 2.76
CA GLU A 93 15.29 4.90 2.77
C GLU A 93 14.68 3.49 2.82
N GLY A 94 13.62 3.29 3.61
CA GLY A 94 12.95 1.99 3.68
C GLY A 94 12.20 1.64 2.38
N ILE A 95 11.61 2.63 1.70
CA ILE A 95 10.98 2.46 0.38
C ILE A 95 12.04 2.06 -0.65
N LYS A 96 13.20 2.73 -0.65
CA LYS A 96 14.34 2.39 -1.52
C LYS A 96 14.86 0.99 -1.24
N ALA A 97 15.07 0.63 0.02
CA ALA A 97 15.56 -0.68 0.44
C ALA A 97 14.58 -1.82 0.13
N TYR A 98 13.27 -1.60 0.32
CA TYR A 98 12.24 -2.57 -0.05
C TYR A 98 12.16 -2.78 -1.57
N GLY A 99 12.39 -1.70 -2.32
CA GLY A 99 12.29 -1.64 -3.77
C GLY A 99 11.03 -0.90 -4.19
N ILE A 100 11.19 0.38 -4.54
CA ILE A 100 10.11 1.24 -5.02
C ILE A 100 9.41 0.66 -6.25
N ASP A 101 10.15 -0.02 -7.12
CA ASP A 101 9.64 -0.72 -8.30
C ASP A 101 8.65 -1.83 -7.94
N LYS A 102 8.97 -2.62 -6.91
CA LYS A 102 8.07 -3.67 -6.40
C LYS A 102 6.79 -3.09 -5.81
N LEU A 103 6.90 -1.98 -5.09
CA LEU A 103 5.75 -1.29 -4.50
C LEU A 103 4.82 -0.72 -5.59
N ILE A 104 5.39 -0.14 -6.64
CA ILE A 104 4.64 0.34 -7.81
C ILE A 104 3.90 -0.83 -8.49
N LEU A 105 4.57 -1.96 -8.72
CA LEU A 105 3.92 -3.12 -9.35
C LEU A 105 2.75 -3.65 -8.52
N VAL A 106 2.85 -3.64 -7.19
CA VAL A 106 1.74 -3.99 -6.31
C VAL A 106 0.57 -3.02 -6.50
N ALA A 107 0.83 -1.71 -6.51
CA ALA A 107 -0.21 -0.70 -6.68
C ALA A 107 -0.88 -0.78 -8.06
N VAL A 108 -0.11 -0.91 -9.14
CA VAL A 108 -0.64 -1.02 -10.52
C VAL A 108 -1.61 -2.18 -10.65
N ARG A 109 -1.31 -3.34 -10.04
CA ARG A 109 -2.22 -4.50 -10.07
C ARG A 109 -3.57 -4.22 -9.43
N GLN A 110 -3.63 -3.31 -8.45
CA GLN A 110 -4.86 -2.93 -7.77
C GLN A 110 -5.65 -1.83 -8.49
N LEU A 111 -5.04 -1.11 -9.46
CA LEU A 111 -5.74 -0.06 -10.24
C LEU A 111 -6.94 -0.58 -11.04
N SER A 112 -6.91 -1.85 -11.45
CA SER A 112 -7.99 -2.51 -12.19
C SER A 112 -8.85 -3.41 -11.31
N ASP A 113 -8.78 -3.28 -9.98
CA ASP A 113 -9.59 -4.10 -9.08
C ASP A 113 -11.09 -3.81 -9.25
N LYS A 114 -11.94 -4.79 -8.88
CA LYS A 114 -13.40 -4.66 -8.94
C LYS A 114 -13.93 -3.63 -7.95
N LEU A 115 -13.32 -3.50 -6.78
CA LEU A 115 -13.79 -2.60 -5.72
C LEU A 115 -13.11 -1.23 -5.80
N PRO A 116 -13.89 -0.12 -5.70
CA PRO A 116 -13.35 1.23 -5.74
C PRO A 116 -12.35 1.50 -4.61
N GLU A 117 -12.54 0.91 -3.44
CA GLU A 117 -11.66 1.09 -2.28
C GLU A 117 -10.24 0.58 -2.57
N SER A 118 -10.11 -0.54 -3.29
CA SER A 118 -8.79 -1.04 -3.69
C SER A 118 -8.13 -0.14 -4.73
N ARG A 119 -8.91 0.35 -5.70
CA ARG A 119 -8.42 1.27 -6.74
C ARG A 119 -8.00 2.61 -6.15
N GLU A 120 -8.70 3.11 -5.14
CA GLU A 120 -8.34 4.37 -4.46
C GLU A 120 -7.07 4.24 -3.64
N ALA A 121 -6.94 3.15 -2.87
CA ALA A 121 -5.71 2.85 -2.14
C ALA A 121 -4.50 2.71 -3.08
N ALA A 122 -4.70 2.11 -4.25
CA ALA A 122 -3.66 2.00 -5.28
C ALA A 122 -3.21 3.37 -5.82
N ARG A 123 -4.16 4.26 -6.12
CA ARG A 123 -3.88 5.62 -6.60
C ARG A 123 -3.14 6.44 -5.56
N THR A 124 -3.63 6.42 -4.31
CA THR A 124 -2.99 7.08 -3.18
C THR A 124 -1.55 6.59 -2.99
N LEU A 125 -1.35 5.28 -3.05
CA LEU A 125 -0.02 4.67 -2.92
C LEU A 125 0.93 5.12 -4.04
N LEU A 126 0.48 5.16 -5.30
CA LEU A 126 1.32 5.62 -6.42
C LEU A 126 1.75 7.09 -6.25
N SER A 127 0.83 7.96 -5.83
CA SER A 127 1.15 9.36 -5.53
C SER A 127 2.18 9.47 -4.39
N GLN A 128 2.01 8.70 -3.31
CA GLN A 128 2.96 8.68 -2.20
C GLN A 128 4.36 8.19 -2.62
N LEU A 129 4.43 7.18 -3.48
CA LEU A 129 5.70 6.65 -3.99
C LEU A 129 6.40 7.64 -4.92
N GLN A 130 5.65 8.37 -5.74
CA GLN A 130 6.19 9.46 -6.54
C GLN A 130 6.80 10.55 -5.66
N THR A 131 6.04 11.03 -4.67
CA THR A 131 6.53 12.05 -3.73
C THR A 131 7.80 11.58 -3.03
N ALA A 132 7.82 10.34 -2.51
CA ALA A 132 9.01 9.77 -1.88
C ALA A 132 10.21 9.65 -2.82
N TYR A 133 9.99 9.33 -4.11
CA TYR A 133 11.05 9.29 -5.12
C TYR A 133 11.64 10.68 -5.35
N GLU A 134 10.78 11.68 -5.56
CA GLU A 134 11.18 13.07 -5.84
C GLU A 134 11.88 13.72 -4.63
N GLU A 135 11.43 13.45 -3.41
CA GLU A 135 12.11 13.90 -2.18
C GLU A 135 13.48 13.24 -1.98
N SER A 136 13.65 12.00 -2.44
CA SER A 136 14.92 11.26 -2.35
C SER A 136 15.93 11.62 -3.43
N ALA A 137 15.51 12.34 -4.48
CA ALA A 137 16.34 12.78 -5.58
C ALA A 137 17.21 13.98 -5.17
N VAL A 138 18.24 13.72 -4.35
CA VAL A 138 19.23 14.73 -3.95
C VAL A 138 20.09 15.12 -5.17
N PRO A 139 20.38 16.41 -5.42
CA PRO A 139 21.00 16.89 -6.67
C PRO A 139 22.45 16.46 -6.98
N ASN A 140 23.10 15.65 -6.14
CA ASN A 140 24.57 15.56 -6.12
C ASN A 140 25.21 14.25 -6.59
N GLU A 141 24.44 13.25 -7.05
CA GLU A 141 25.04 12.06 -7.66
C GLU A 141 24.20 11.59 -8.85
N SER A 142 24.64 11.98 -10.06
CA SER A 142 23.99 11.70 -11.35
C SER A 142 22.65 12.42 -11.51
N GLU A 143 22.36 12.94 -12.70
CA GLU A 143 21.06 13.59 -12.97
C GLU A 143 19.92 12.68 -12.50
N PRO A 144 19.06 13.12 -11.57
CA PRO A 144 17.94 12.31 -11.15
C PRO A 144 17.05 12.10 -12.37
N CYS A 145 16.99 10.86 -12.88
CA CYS A 145 16.03 10.50 -13.92
C CYS A 145 14.65 10.95 -13.43
N SER A 146 13.94 11.74 -14.23
CA SER A 146 12.59 12.19 -13.89
C SER A 146 11.71 10.97 -13.56
N TRP A 147 10.63 11.17 -12.79
CA TRP A 147 9.68 10.09 -12.48
C TRP A 147 9.20 9.36 -13.75
N GLU A 148 9.01 10.10 -14.84
CA GLU A 148 8.64 9.57 -16.17
C GLU A 148 9.73 8.69 -16.78
N GLN A 149 11.00 9.11 -16.72
CA GLN A 149 12.14 8.32 -17.17
C GLN A 149 12.36 7.07 -16.31
N PHE A 150 12.19 7.20 -14.99
CA PHE A 150 12.22 6.08 -14.06
C PHE A 150 11.15 5.04 -14.44
N CYS A 151 9.90 5.47 -14.61
CA CYS A 151 8.81 4.57 -14.97
C CYS A 151 9.03 3.89 -16.33
N SER A 152 9.50 4.66 -17.32
CA SER A 152 9.72 4.16 -18.68
C SER A 152 10.91 3.20 -18.78
N SER A 153 11.92 3.38 -17.93
CA SER A 153 13.10 2.49 -17.88
C SER A 153 12.85 1.21 -17.06
N LYS A 154 12.04 1.29 -15.99
CA LYS A 154 11.80 0.16 -15.08
C LYS A 154 10.63 -0.75 -15.47
N PHE A 155 9.66 -0.26 -16.24
CA PHE A 155 8.44 -1.01 -16.52
C PHE A 155 8.11 -1.10 -18.01
N PRO A 156 7.33 -2.13 -18.42
CA PRO A 156 6.74 -2.17 -19.76
C PRO A 156 5.87 -0.95 -20.05
N PRO A 157 5.73 -0.52 -21.31
CA PRO A 157 4.99 0.70 -21.67
C PRO A 157 3.58 0.77 -21.10
N SER A 158 2.83 -0.33 -21.07
CA SER A 158 1.47 -0.37 -20.52
C SER A 158 1.41 -0.09 -19.02
N THR A 159 2.38 -0.60 -18.26
CA THR A 159 2.49 -0.38 -16.81
C THR A 159 2.99 1.04 -16.52
N ALA A 160 4.01 1.50 -17.23
CA ALA A 160 4.50 2.87 -17.12
C ALA A 160 3.36 3.88 -17.39
N GLN A 161 2.60 3.70 -18.47
CA GLN A 161 1.46 4.55 -18.79
C GLN A 161 0.35 4.52 -17.74
N ALA A 162 0.08 3.36 -17.12
CA ALA A 162 -0.89 3.27 -16.03
C ALA A 162 -0.46 4.06 -14.79
N VAL A 163 0.84 4.01 -14.45
CA VAL A 163 1.42 4.81 -13.36
C VAL A 163 1.35 6.30 -13.69
N LEU A 164 1.87 6.69 -14.85
CA LEU A 164 1.95 8.10 -15.27
C LEU A 164 0.58 8.75 -15.42
N ARG A 165 -0.44 8.01 -15.85
CA ARG A 165 -1.82 8.53 -15.87
C ARG A 165 -2.34 8.87 -14.48
N VAL A 166 -1.94 8.13 -13.45
CA VAL A 166 -2.37 8.38 -12.07
C VAL A 166 -1.56 9.50 -11.43
N THR A 167 -0.25 9.51 -11.66
CA THR A 167 0.69 10.45 -11.04
C THR A 167 0.80 11.78 -11.78
N GLY A 168 0.45 11.83 -13.07
CA GLY A 168 0.57 13.02 -13.92
C GLY A 168 -0.60 14.01 -13.85
N VAL A 169 -1.72 13.66 -13.20
CA VAL A 169 -2.96 14.48 -13.16
C VAL A 169 -2.78 15.85 -12.47
N GLY A 170 -1.65 16.08 -11.79
CA GLY A 170 -1.33 17.37 -11.16
C GLY A 170 -0.59 18.40 -12.05
N ARG A 171 -0.20 18.05 -13.29
CA ARG A 171 0.56 18.97 -14.17
C ARG A 171 -0.27 19.70 -15.23
N GLU A 172 -1.51 19.31 -15.47
CA GLU A 172 -2.42 20.03 -16.35
C GLU A 172 -3.35 20.93 -15.50
N GLY A 173 -2.95 22.19 -15.34
CA GLY A 173 -3.87 23.23 -14.87
C GLY A 173 -5.08 23.35 -15.82
N PRO A 174 -6.21 23.88 -15.33
CA PRO A 174 -7.40 24.00 -16.17
C PRO A 174 -7.11 24.93 -17.35
N ILE A 175 -7.13 24.37 -18.56
CA ILE A 175 -7.20 25.17 -19.78
C ILE A 175 -8.60 25.78 -19.78
N LEU A 176 -8.72 26.99 -19.22
CA LEU A 176 -9.90 27.82 -19.42
C LEU A 176 -9.96 28.14 -20.92
N GLY A 177 -11.04 27.69 -21.56
CA GLY A 177 -11.32 27.96 -22.96
C GLY A 177 -11.38 29.45 -23.26
N SER A 178 -10.89 29.79 -24.44
CA SER A 178 -10.99 31.08 -25.12
C SER A 178 -12.42 31.56 -25.31
#